data_AF-A0A8X6T840-F1
#
_entry.id   AF-A0A8X6T840-F1
#
_cell.length_a   1.000
_cell.length_b   1.000
_cell.length_c   1.000
_cell.angle_alpha   90.00
_cell.angle_beta   90.00
_cell.angle_gamma   90.00
#
_symmetry.space_group_name_H-M   'P 1'
#
loop_
_entity.id
_entity.type
_entity.pdbx_description
1 polymer ?
#
loop_
_entity_poly.entity_id
_entity_poly.type
_entity_poly.pdbx_seq_one_letter_code
_entity_poly.pdbx_strand_id
1 'polypeptide(L)' 'MGDLPKQRITQTRPFEIVIIDFAGPILTKCQHLRKDSQFKSYVCLFICLATKAVHLELVSILSTDAC' A
#
# COMPACT_ATOMS: atom_id res chain seq x y z
N MET A 1 25.71 -1.97 17.22
CA MET A 1 24.31 -2.35 16.99
C MET A 1 23.52 -1.06 16.94
N GLY A 2 22.82 -0.77 15.84
CA GLY A 2 22.02 0.46 15.72
C GLY A 2 20.67 0.31 16.43
N ASP A 3 20.25 1.32 17.16
CA ASP A 3 18.94 1.32 17.84
C ASP A 3 17.81 1.24 16.82
N LEU A 4 16.83 0.37 17.11
CA LEU A 4 15.62 0.26 16.32
C LEU A 4 14.67 1.42 16.65
N PRO A 5 13.95 1.99 15.66
CA PRO A 5 12.98 3.03 15.92
C PRO A 5 11.90 2.53 16.89
N LYS A 6 11.47 3.39 17.83
CA LYS A 6 10.51 3.05 18.89
C LYS A 6 9.24 2.40 18.35
N GLN A 7 8.76 2.85 17.19
CA GLN A 7 7.58 2.28 16.53
C GLN A 7 7.71 0.79 16.17
N ARG A 8 8.93 0.22 16.08
CA ARG A 8 9.15 -1.22 15.83
C ARG A 8 9.26 -2.07 17.11
N ILE A 9 9.40 -1.45 18.26
CA ILE A 9 9.66 -2.14 19.54
C ILE A 9 8.57 -1.92 20.58
N THR A 10 7.73 -0.91 20.40
CA THR A 10 6.58 -0.66 21.29
C THR A 10 5.40 -1.53 20.90
N GLN A 11 4.89 -2.31 21.86
CA GLN A 11 3.64 -3.07 21.68
C GLN A 11 2.46 -2.10 21.57
N THR A 12 1.71 -2.20 20.47
CA THR A 12 0.54 -1.38 20.16
C THR A 12 -0.57 -2.27 19.60
N ARG A 13 -1.80 -1.76 19.56
CA ARG A 13 -2.93 -2.50 18.97
C ARG A 13 -2.71 -2.65 17.46
N PRO A 14 -3.21 -3.75 16.84
CA PRO A 14 -3.16 -3.88 15.39
C PRO A 14 -3.75 -2.66 14.70
N PHE A 15 -3.08 -2.16 13.66
CA PHE A 15 -3.45 -0.99 12.86
C PHE A 15 -3.46 0.36 13.61
N GLU A 16 -2.92 0.42 14.84
CA GLU A 16 -2.76 1.70 15.56
C GLU A 16 -1.67 2.58 14.95
N ILE A 17 -0.61 1.97 14.43
CA ILE A 17 0.47 2.66 13.70
C ILE A 17 0.65 1.95 12.36
N VAL A 18 0.36 2.68 11.28
CA VAL A 18 0.41 2.17 9.90
C VAL A 18 1.39 3.01 9.09
N ILE A 19 2.25 2.35 8.32
CA ILE A 19 3.04 2.97 7.26
C ILE A 19 2.26 2.84 5.96
N ILE A 20 2.19 3.92 5.20
CA ILE A 20 1.63 3.95 3.86
C ILE A 20 2.78 4.06 2.86
N ASP A 21 2.80 3.20 1.86
CA ASP A 21 3.75 3.24 0.76
C ASP A 21 3.05 2.96 -0.57
N PHE A 22 3.66 3.35 -1.69
CA PHE A 22 3.14 3.09 -3.03
C PHE A 22 4.13 2.28 -3.85
N ALA A 23 3.71 1.11 -4.29
CA ALA A 23 4.41 0.39 -5.34
C ALA A 23 4.00 0.98 -6.71
N GLY A 24 5.02 1.21 -7.56
CA GLY A 24 4.96 1.98 -8.80
C GLY A 24 3.94 1.54 -9.85
N PRO A 25 3.98 2.15 -11.05
CA PRO A 25 2.91 1.98 -12.03
C PRO A 25 2.93 0.57 -12.62
N ILE A 26 2.00 -0.27 -12.17
CA ILE A 26 1.68 -1.58 -12.73
C ILE A 26 0.72 -1.38 -13.90
N LEU A 27 0.99 -2.06 -15.01
CA LEU A 27 0.06 -2.09 -16.14
C LEU A 27 -1.04 -3.10 -15.84
N THR A 28 -2.25 -2.61 -15.57
CA THR A 28 -3.43 -3.46 -15.33
C THR A 28 -4.23 -3.59 -16.62
N LYS A 29 -4.62 -4.82 -16.96
CA LYS A 29 -5.57 -5.10 -18.05
C LYS A 29 -6.99 -5.14 -17.51
N CYS A 30 -7.90 -4.34 -18.05
CA CYS A 30 -9.33 -4.51 -17.79
C CYS A 30 -9.91 -5.61 -18.69
N GLN A 31 -10.22 -6.76 -18.11
CA GLN A 31 -10.76 -7.93 -18.82
C GLN A 31 -12.12 -7.67 -19.52
N HIS A 32 -12.84 -6.60 -19.15
CA HIS A 32 -14.18 -6.29 -19.67
C HIS A 32 -14.24 -5.27 -20.81
N LEU A 33 -13.12 -4.67 -21.23
CA LEU A 33 -13.11 -3.78 -22.39
C LEU A 33 -12.70 -4.54 -23.65
N ARG A 34 -13.48 -4.39 -24.73
CA ARG A 34 -13.28 -5.05 -26.03
C ARG A 34 -11.96 -4.69 -26.73
N LYS A 35 -11.19 -3.76 -26.17
CA LYS A 35 -9.90 -3.28 -26.67
C LYS A 35 -8.91 -3.43 -25.53
N ASP A 36 -7.72 -3.94 -25.84
CA ASP A 36 -6.61 -4.27 -24.92
C ASP A 36 -6.07 -3.02 -24.21
N SER A 37 -6.93 -2.35 -23.43
CA SER A 37 -6.67 -1.08 -22.78
C SER A 37 -5.94 -1.40 -21.48
N GLN A 38 -4.63 -1.18 -21.53
CA GLN A 38 -3.77 -1.24 -20.36
C GLN A 38 -3.79 0.13 -19.69
N PHE A 39 -4.03 0.15 -18.39
CA PHE A 39 -4.01 1.37 -17.58
C PHE A 39 -2.87 1.29 -16.57
N LYS A 40 -2.28 2.44 -16.25
CA LYS A 40 -1.32 2.54 -15.15
C LYS A 40 -2.10 2.57 -13.85
N SER A 41 -1.78 1.64 -12.97
CA SER A 41 -2.29 1.56 -11.61
C SER A 41 -1.13 1.49 -10.64
N TYR A 42 -1.33 1.93 -9.42
CA TYR A 42 -0.39 1.85 -8.31
C TYR A 42 -0.97 0.92 -7.26
N VAL A 43 -0.12 0.35 -6.42
CA VAL A 43 -0.58 -0.42 -5.26
C VAL A 43 -0.25 0.39 -4.01
N CYS A 44 -1.29 0.80 -3.29
CA CYS A 44 -1.16 1.37 -1.97
C CYS A 44 -0.94 0.25 -0.95
N LEU A 45 0.11 0.39 -0.15
CA LEU A 45 0.57 -0.56 0.85
C LEU A 45 0.30 0.03 2.23
N PHE A 46 -0.64 -0.55 2.96
CA PHE A 46 -0.89 -0.21 4.35
C PHE A 46 -0.25 -1.26 5.25
N ILE A 47 0.87 -0.90 5.88
CA ILE A 47 1.70 -1.81 6.68
C ILE A 47 1.50 -1.50 8.16
N CYS A 48 0.90 -2.45 8.89
CA CYS A 48 0.80 -2.37 10.35
C CYS A 48 2.18 -2.59 10.99
N LEU A 49 2.68 -1.63 11.77
CA LEU A 49 3.99 -1.77 12.42
C LEU A 49 4.00 -2.74 13.60
N ALA A 50 2.85 -2.97 14.25
CA ALA A 50 2.74 -3.89 15.38
C ALA A 50 2.85 -5.36 14.95
N THR A 51 2.17 -5.73 13.85
CA THR A 51 2.05 -7.12 13.40
C THR A 51 2.76 -7.43 12.08
N LYS A 52 3.22 -6.39 11.36
CA LYS A 52 3.70 -6.48 9.97
C LYS A 52 2.64 -6.98 8.97
N ALA A 53 1.36 -6.90 9.33
CA ALA A 53 0.27 -7.17 8.40
C ALA A 53 0.24 -6.10 7.30
N VAL A 54 0.00 -6.52 6.05
CA VAL A 54 -0.04 -5.63 4.87
C VAL A 54 -1.41 -5.72 4.24
N HIS A 55 -2.08 -4.58 4.11
CA HIS A 55 -3.29 -4.43 3.29
C HIS A 55 -2.90 -3.78 1.96
N LEU A 56 -3.32 -4.40 0.85
CA LEU A 56 -3.01 -3.96 -0.51
C LEU A 56 -4.27 -3.42 -1.17
N GLU A 57 -4.17 -2.22 -1.69
CA GLU A 57 -5.24 -1.58 -2.46
C GLU A 57 -4.73 -1.14 -3.82
N LEU A 58 -5.49 -1.42 -4.88
CA LEU A 58 -5.15 -1.00 -6.23
C LEU A 58 -5.74 0.38 -6.50
N VAL A 59 -4.90 1.36 -6.78
CA VAL A 59 -5.29 2.77 -6.97
C VAL A 59 -4.86 3.24 -8.35
N SER A 60 -5.76 3.87 -9.11
CA SER A 60 -5.42 4.36 -10.46
C SER A 60 -4.73 5.74 -10.47
N ILE A 61 -4.70 6.44 -9.34
CA ILE A 61 -4.23 7.83 -9.21
C ILE A 61 -3.40 7.98 -7.91
N LEU A 62 -2.27 8.68 -7.96
CA LEU A 62 -1.46 9.06 -6.80
C LEU A 62 -2.01 10.34 -6.16
N SER A 63 -3.20 10.30 -5.57
CA SER A 63 -3.83 11.44 -4.89
C SER A 63 -4.29 11.05 -3.48
N THR A 64 -4.29 12.01 -2.56
CA THR A 64 -4.69 11.78 -1.17
C THR A 64 -6.14 11.32 -1.05
N ASP A 65 -7.03 11.81 -1.92
CA ASP A 65 -8.45 11.38 -1.97
C ASP A 65 -8.65 9.94 -2.47
N ALA A 66 -7.58 9.30 -2.95
CA ALA A 66 -7.62 7.93 -3.47
C ALA A 66 -7.13 6.89 -2.44
N CYS A 67 -6.92 7.29 -1.18
CA CYS A 67 -6.56 6.45 -0.04
C CYS A 67 -7.44 6.73 1.19
#